data_AF-A0A2B3U0T1-F1
#
_entry.id   AF-A0A2B3U0T1-F1
#
_cell.length_a   1.000
_cell.length_b   1.000
_cell.length_c   1.000
_cell.angle_alpha   90.00
_cell.angle_beta   90.00
_cell.angle_gamma   90.00
#
_symmetry.space_group_name_H-M   'P 1'
#
loop_
_entity.id
_entity.type
_entity.pdbx_description
1 polymer ?
#
loop_
_entity_poly.entity_id
_entity_poly.type
_entity_poly.pdbx_seq_one_letter_code
_entity_poly.pdbx_strand_id
1 'polypeptide(L)'
;MKQLTTKYDLKQLCAERLGIKPATFRKDPEKYLNKLRKTDDVEIEKGPNSNSPTFYYLTSLSENEMPEVLLESSNEVKLTKNSEEQIELLLKSVLIDEIVPIHSELAKVIGKTDRTVGNRVKEMKELGILLPTPTVTEIECDEETGEIINEYHRRDCYWYYYDTLPNGNIRKLTDTTKVHKAYGIFFKQQISYLKNKHGNKYDSKLGGGLADNFAKKKLNEDFPFYSINRVAEWNVSKEYVGKIFEKYRHINQ
;
A
#
# COMPACT_ATOMS: atom_id res chain seq x y z
N MET A 1 -17.91 7.12 11.44
CA MET A 1 -19.24 7.04 10.82
C MET A 1 -19.87 5.70 11.19
N LYS A 2 -21.17 5.65 11.47
CA LYS A 2 -21.89 4.37 11.62
C LYS A 2 -21.88 3.68 10.26
N GLN A 3 -21.34 2.47 10.20
CA GLN A 3 -21.43 1.62 9.02
C GLN A 3 -22.93 1.48 8.64
N LEU A 4 -23.27 1.68 7.37
CA LEU A 4 -24.60 1.44 6.82
C LEU A 4 -24.80 -0.08 6.67
N THR A 5 -24.80 -0.77 7.80
CA THR A 5 -25.07 -2.20 7.85
C THR A 5 -26.56 -2.42 7.63
N THR A 6 -26.91 -3.04 6.51
CA THR A 6 -28.31 -3.29 6.17
C THR A 6 -28.70 -4.70 6.59
N LYS A 7 -29.81 -4.80 7.33
CA LYS A 7 -30.32 -6.07 7.86
C LYS A 7 -31.32 -6.70 6.89
N TYR A 8 -31.08 -7.96 6.54
CA TYR A 8 -31.94 -8.75 5.67
C TYR A 8 -32.47 -10.00 6.37
N ASP A 9 -33.74 -10.32 6.15
CA ASP A 9 -34.24 -11.68 6.36
C ASP A 9 -33.90 -12.59 5.16
N LEU A 10 -34.08 -13.92 5.32
CA LEU A 10 -33.73 -14.88 4.25
C LEU A 10 -34.50 -14.65 2.94
N LYS A 11 -35.77 -14.19 3.01
CA LYS A 11 -36.58 -13.95 1.80
C LYS A 11 -36.05 -12.71 1.07
N GLN A 12 -35.79 -11.64 1.81
CA GLN A 12 -35.24 -10.39 1.29
C GLN A 12 -33.84 -10.60 0.72
N LEU A 13 -32.95 -11.30 1.44
CA LEU A 13 -31.60 -11.63 0.96
C LEU A 13 -31.64 -12.38 -0.38
N CYS A 14 -32.51 -13.39 -0.47
CA CYS A 14 -32.64 -14.20 -1.67
C CYS A 14 -33.22 -13.42 -2.85
N ALA A 15 -34.21 -12.57 -2.62
CA ALA A 15 -34.87 -11.80 -3.68
C ALA A 15 -34.04 -10.60 -4.14
N GLU A 16 -33.49 -9.83 -3.20
CA GLU A 16 -32.90 -8.51 -3.47
C GLU A 16 -31.40 -8.57 -3.79
N ARG A 17 -30.67 -9.55 -3.23
CA ARG A 17 -29.20 -9.64 -3.38
C ARG A 17 -28.74 -10.82 -4.23
N LEU A 18 -29.46 -11.94 -4.16
CA LEU A 18 -29.05 -13.17 -4.84
C LEU A 18 -29.89 -13.51 -6.07
N GLY A 19 -31.09 -12.95 -6.21
CA GLY A 19 -32.04 -13.27 -7.29
C GLY A 19 -32.49 -14.73 -7.32
N ILE A 20 -32.54 -15.41 -6.18
CA ILE A 20 -32.89 -16.84 -6.06
C ILE A 20 -34.09 -17.09 -5.14
N LYS A 21 -34.61 -18.31 -5.15
CA LYS A 21 -35.64 -18.74 -4.18
C LYS A 21 -34.98 -19.20 -2.86
N PRO A 22 -35.61 -18.95 -1.69
CA PRO A 22 -35.08 -19.42 -0.40
C PRO A 22 -34.85 -20.93 -0.30
N ALA A 23 -35.65 -21.74 -0.99
CA ALA A 23 -35.44 -23.19 -1.04
C ALA A 23 -34.12 -23.56 -1.73
N THR A 24 -33.70 -22.79 -2.73
CA THR A 24 -32.43 -22.97 -3.44
C THR A 24 -31.26 -22.57 -2.56
N PHE A 25 -31.40 -21.49 -1.79
CA PHE A 25 -30.39 -21.08 -0.80
C PHE A 25 -30.17 -22.16 0.27
N ARG A 26 -31.25 -22.73 0.83
CA ARG A 26 -31.15 -23.75 1.88
C ARG A 26 -30.46 -25.05 1.46
N LYS A 27 -30.45 -25.37 0.16
CA LYS A 27 -29.76 -26.57 -0.36
C LYS A 27 -28.24 -26.46 -0.29
N ASP A 28 -27.72 -25.25 -0.47
CA ASP A 28 -26.28 -24.99 -0.42
C ASP A 28 -26.00 -23.55 0.08
N PRO A 29 -26.19 -23.30 1.38
CA PRO A 29 -26.11 -21.94 1.93
C PRO A 29 -24.72 -21.32 1.77
N GLU A 30 -23.67 -22.14 1.93
CA GLU A 30 -22.29 -21.67 1.96
C GLU A 30 -21.84 -21.17 0.57
N LYS A 31 -22.27 -21.83 -0.50
CA LYS A 31 -22.02 -21.37 -1.88
C LYS A 31 -22.56 -19.97 -2.12
N TYR A 32 -23.78 -19.68 -1.66
CA TYR A 32 -24.41 -18.37 -1.86
C TYR A 32 -23.87 -17.30 -0.90
N LEU A 33 -23.55 -17.67 0.34
CA LEU A 33 -22.87 -16.76 1.28
C LEU A 33 -21.47 -16.40 0.78
N ASN A 34 -20.71 -17.35 0.22
CA ASN A 34 -19.42 -17.07 -0.41
C ASN A 34 -19.54 -16.18 -1.65
N LYS A 35 -20.67 -16.23 -2.36
CA LYS A 35 -20.95 -15.28 -3.45
C LYS A 35 -21.18 -13.86 -2.93
N LEU A 36 -21.91 -13.71 -1.81
CA LEU A 36 -22.13 -12.40 -1.16
C LEU A 36 -20.86 -11.84 -0.53
N ARG A 37 -20.02 -12.69 0.09
CA ARG A 37 -18.73 -12.30 0.68
C ARG A 37 -17.71 -11.73 -0.32
N LYS A 38 -17.99 -11.82 -1.63
CA LYS A 38 -17.19 -11.17 -2.68
C LYS A 38 -17.51 -9.67 -2.81
N THR A 39 -18.71 -9.25 -2.43
CA THR A 39 -19.23 -7.88 -2.63
C THR A 39 -19.61 -7.18 -1.34
N ASP A 40 -19.87 -7.94 -0.28
CA ASP A 40 -20.34 -7.44 1.01
C ASP A 40 -19.60 -8.16 2.14
N ASP A 41 -19.32 -7.47 3.25
CA ASP A 41 -19.05 -8.14 4.51
C ASP A 41 -20.37 -8.70 5.07
N VAL A 42 -20.36 -9.96 5.52
CA VAL A 42 -21.57 -10.73 5.82
C VAL A 42 -21.51 -11.25 7.25
N GLU A 43 -22.27 -10.62 8.14
CA GLU A 43 -22.50 -11.10 9.50
C GLU A 43 -23.82 -11.88 9.59
N ILE A 44 -23.81 -13.01 10.30
CA ILE A 44 -24.96 -13.90 10.43
C ILE A 44 -25.37 -13.96 11.90
N GLU A 45 -26.56 -13.46 12.20
CA GLU A 45 -27.14 -13.58 13.53
C GLU A 45 -28.18 -14.70 13.51
N LYS A 46 -27.83 -15.82 14.14
CA LYS A 46 -28.78 -16.92 14.38
C LYS A 46 -29.58 -16.57 15.64
N GLY A 47 -30.91 -16.61 15.53
CA GLY A 47 -31.75 -16.41 16.70
C GLY A 47 -31.53 -17.48 17.78
N PRO A 48 -32.01 -17.24 19.02
CA PRO A 48 -31.64 -18.01 20.20
C PRO A 48 -32.04 -19.49 20.15
N ASN A 49 -33.02 -19.86 19.33
CA ASN A 49 -33.51 -21.23 19.17
C ASN A 49 -33.47 -21.66 17.69
N SER A 50 -33.51 -22.97 17.43
CA SER A 50 -33.47 -23.55 16.07
C SER A 50 -34.61 -23.09 15.14
N ASN A 51 -35.75 -22.66 15.71
CA ASN A 51 -36.90 -22.13 14.97
C ASN A 51 -36.91 -20.59 14.86
N SER A 52 -35.91 -19.90 15.44
CA SER A 52 -35.84 -18.45 15.38
C SER A 52 -35.34 -17.97 14.01
N PRO A 53 -35.84 -16.82 13.52
CA PRO A 53 -35.39 -16.26 12.25
C PRO A 53 -33.88 -15.97 12.29
N THR A 54 -33.19 -16.36 11.22
CA THR A 54 -31.79 -15.98 11.00
C THR A 54 -31.77 -14.68 10.21
N PHE A 55 -30.97 -13.72 10.68
CA PHE A 55 -30.78 -12.45 10.01
C PHE A 55 -29.38 -12.36 9.42
N TYR A 56 -29.29 -11.70 8.27
CA TYR A 56 -28.06 -11.49 7.52
C TYR A 56 -27.81 -10.00 7.44
N TYR A 57 -26.69 -9.57 7.99
CA TYR A 57 -26.26 -8.19 7.94
C TYR A 57 -25.23 -8.07 6.83
N LEU A 58 -25.56 -7.27 5.81
CA LEU A 58 -24.65 -6.99 4.71
C LEU A 58 -24.12 -5.57 4.84
N THR A 59 -22.81 -5.44 4.76
CA THR A 59 -22.13 -4.16 4.65
C THR A 59 -21.39 -4.15 3.31
N SER A 60 -21.81 -3.29 2.38
CA SER A 60 -21.24 -3.26 1.03
C SER A 60 -19.74 -2.98 1.06
N LEU A 61 -18.95 -3.81 0.36
CA LEU A 61 -17.52 -3.56 0.15
C LEU A 61 -17.29 -2.39 -0.82
N SER A 62 -18.24 -2.11 -1.72
CA SER A 62 -18.17 -1.00 -2.68
C SER A 62 -18.60 0.35 -2.11
N GLU A 63 -19.12 0.40 -0.88
CA GLU A 63 -19.20 1.65 -0.10
C GLU A 63 -17.89 1.96 0.65
N ASN A 64 -16.79 1.30 0.26
CA ASN A 64 -15.42 1.76 0.48
C ASN A 64 -14.73 2.21 -0.82
N GLU A 65 -15.50 2.63 -1.83
CA GLU A 65 -14.92 3.51 -2.85
C GLU A 65 -14.89 4.94 -2.33
N MET A 66 -13.68 5.32 -1.96
CA MET A 66 -13.24 6.64 -1.53
C MET A 66 -13.75 7.08 -0.15
N PRO A 67 -12.84 7.38 0.81
CA PRO A 67 -13.17 8.44 1.75
C PRO A 67 -13.61 9.64 0.91
N GLU A 68 -14.85 10.09 1.10
CA GLU A 68 -15.19 11.47 0.87
C GLU A 68 -14.07 12.28 1.52
N VAL A 69 -13.30 12.99 0.69
CA VAL A 69 -12.32 13.94 1.15
C VAL A 69 -13.12 15.10 1.75
N LEU A 70 -13.67 14.87 2.93
CA LEU A 70 -13.60 15.87 3.98
C LEU A 70 -12.13 15.87 4.40
N LEU A 71 -11.36 16.74 3.78
CA LEU A 71 -10.29 17.44 4.51
C LEU A 71 -10.95 18.29 5.60
N GLU A 72 -11.57 17.64 6.58
CA GLU A 72 -11.37 18.07 7.94
C GLU A 72 -10.23 17.21 8.46
N SER A 73 -9.01 17.66 8.18
CA SER A 73 -7.84 17.29 8.95
C SER A 73 -8.08 17.72 10.39
N SER A 74 -8.81 16.92 11.16
CA SER A 74 -8.99 17.11 12.60
C SER A 74 -7.79 16.60 13.41
N ASN A 75 -6.78 16.02 12.73
CA ASN A 75 -5.46 15.86 13.31
C ASN A 75 -4.60 17.04 12.83
N GLU A 76 -4.54 18.10 13.64
CA GLU A 76 -3.38 18.98 13.63
C GLU A 76 -2.14 18.10 13.87
N VAL A 77 -1.45 17.67 12.80
CA VAL A 77 -0.13 17.03 12.93
C VAL A 77 0.78 18.12 13.49
N LYS A 78 0.90 18.17 14.82
CA LYS A 78 1.79 19.10 15.51
C LYS A 78 3.21 18.63 15.30
N LEU A 79 3.81 19.11 14.22
CA LEU A 79 5.24 18.96 14.01
C LEU A 79 5.98 19.82 15.03
N THR A 80 7.11 19.30 15.50
CA THR A 80 8.07 20.15 16.19
C THR A 80 8.75 21.04 15.17
N LYS A 81 9.17 22.25 15.56
CA LYS A 81 9.96 23.15 14.69
C LYS A 81 11.18 22.44 14.07
N ASN A 82 11.84 21.57 14.84
CA ASN A 82 12.96 20.76 14.37
C ASN A 82 12.54 19.71 13.32
N SER A 83 11.33 19.14 13.41
CA SER A 83 10.78 18.27 12.36
C SER A 83 10.53 19.04 11.07
N GLU A 84 9.94 20.22 11.16
CA GLU A 84 9.65 21.09 10.01
C GLU A 84 10.93 21.49 9.28
N GLU A 85 11.94 21.97 10.01
CA GLU A 85 13.24 22.34 9.45
C GLU A 85 13.91 21.15 8.75
N GLN A 86 13.83 19.95 9.32
CA GLN A 86 14.40 18.76 8.70
C GLN A 86 13.62 18.31 7.46
N ILE A 87 12.28 18.37 7.47
CA ILE A 87 11.45 18.07 6.30
C ILE A 87 11.76 19.07 5.17
N GLU A 88 11.91 20.35 5.51
CA GLU A 88 12.28 21.39 4.55
C GLU A 88 13.64 21.10 3.89
N LEU A 89 14.66 20.76 4.69
CA LEU A 89 15.98 20.40 4.18
C LEU A 89 15.94 19.15 3.28
N LEU A 90 15.13 18.15 3.63
CA LEU A 90 14.92 16.96 2.80
C LEU A 90 14.27 17.32 1.46
N LEU A 91 13.23 18.15 1.48
CA LEU A 91 12.55 18.61 0.27
C LEU A 91 13.47 19.45 -0.62
N LYS A 92 14.25 20.39 -0.05
CA LYS A 92 15.27 21.15 -0.78
C LYS A 92 16.29 20.21 -1.44
N SER A 93 16.81 19.23 -0.68
CA SER A 93 17.82 18.30 -1.17
C SER A 93 17.33 17.54 -2.40
N VAL A 94 16.07 17.11 -2.41
CA VAL A 94 15.49 16.35 -3.53
C VAL A 94 15.06 17.25 -4.69
N LEU A 95 14.43 18.39 -4.41
CA LEU A 95 13.79 19.23 -5.44
C LEU A 95 14.74 20.24 -6.10
N ILE A 96 15.75 20.71 -5.38
CA ILE A 96 16.68 21.76 -5.83
C ILE A 96 18.07 21.18 -6.03
N ASP A 97 18.59 20.46 -5.03
CA ASP A 97 19.95 19.92 -5.08
C ASP A 97 20.01 18.59 -5.86
N GLU A 98 18.87 18.12 -6.39
CA GLU A 98 18.71 16.91 -7.20
C GLU A 98 19.29 15.63 -6.56
N ILE A 99 19.34 15.60 -5.22
CA ILE A 99 19.82 14.45 -4.46
C ILE A 99 18.82 13.30 -4.58
N VAL A 100 19.36 12.12 -4.86
CA VAL A 100 18.55 10.90 -4.93
C VAL A 100 17.84 10.65 -3.60
N PRO A 101 16.53 10.30 -3.60
CA PRO A 101 15.73 10.18 -2.38
C PRO A 101 16.01 8.90 -1.57
N ILE A 102 17.26 8.44 -1.52
CA ILE A 102 17.70 7.32 -0.69
C ILE A 102 18.00 7.86 0.71
N HIS A 103 17.42 7.24 1.74
CA HIS A 103 17.54 7.73 3.11
C HIS A 103 19.00 7.92 3.56
N SER A 104 19.93 7.04 3.16
CA SER A 104 21.36 7.17 3.49
C SER A 104 22.03 8.37 2.84
N GLU A 105 21.62 8.74 1.62
CA GLU A 105 22.16 9.92 0.93
C GLU A 105 21.59 11.21 1.51
N LEU A 106 20.28 11.23 1.73
CA LEU A 106 19.61 12.34 2.39
C LEU A 106 20.18 12.57 3.79
N ALA A 107 20.43 11.51 4.55
CA ALA A 107 21.03 11.55 5.88
C ALA A 107 22.40 12.24 5.89
N LYS A 108 23.25 11.97 4.89
CA LYS A 108 24.55 12.66 4.73
C LYS A 108 24.37 14.16 4.49
N VAL A 109 23.45 14.53 3.59
CA VAL A 109 23.22 15.93 3.21
C VAL A 109 22.65 16.75 4.37
N ILE A 110 21.68 16.21 5.12
CA ILE A 110 21.09 16.93 6.25
C ILE A 110 21.85 16.73 7.58
N GLY A 111 22.95 15.97 7.57
CA GLY A 111 23.77 15.67 8.76
C GLY A 111 23.00 14.91 9.85
N LYS A 112 22.14 13.96 9.47
CA LYS A 112 21.32 13.14 10.39
C LYS A 112 21.51 11.65 10.14
N THR A 113 20.82 10.83 10.94
CA THR A 113 20.83 9.37 10.75
C THR A 113 19.76 8.93 9.77
N ASP A 114 19.98 7.77 9.13
CA ASP A 114 19.00 7.11 8.25
C ASP A 114 17.63 6.94 8.92
N ARG A 115 17.64 6.58 10.22
CA ARG A 115 16.44 6.46 11.05
C ARG A 115 15.70 7.78 11.20
N THR A 116 16.42 8.88 11.38
CA THR A 116 15.83 10.22 11.46
C THR A 116 15.14 10.58 10.15
N VAL A 117 15.80 10.36 9.02
CA VAL A 117 15.21 10.59 7.69
C VAL A 117 13.94 9.75 7.52
N GLY A 118 13.98 8.46 7.87
CA GLY A 118 12.81 7.58 7.81
C GLY A 118 11.62 8.07 8.66
N ASN A 119 11.89 8.63 9.85
CA ASN A 119 10.84 9.24 10.67
C ASN A 119 10.26 10.51 10.01
N ARG A 120 11.08 11.35 9.39
CA ARG A 120 10.63 12.57 8.70
C ARG A 120 9.81 12.23 7.46
N VAL A 121 10.21 11.22 6.69
CA VAL A 121 9.42 10.71 5.56
C VAL A 121 8.06 10.16 6.03
N LYS A 122 7.99 9.58 7.23
CA LYS A 122 6.71 9.18 7.83
C LYS A 122 5.82 10.38 8.18
N GLU A 123 6.38 11.41 8.81
CA GLU A 123 5.68 12.65 9.12
C GLU A 123 5.20 13.36 7.83
N MET A 124 6.03 13.40 6.78
CA MET A 124 5.63 13.91 5.45
C MET A 124 4.40 13.20 4.90
N LYS A 125 4.30 11.88 5.07
CA LYS A 125 3.09 11.12 4.66
C LYS A 125 1.87 11.53 5.47
N GLU A 126 2.03 11.74 6.77
CA GLU A 126 0.95 12.18 7.67
C GLU A 126 0.48 13.60 7.33
N LEU A 127 1.36 14.45 6.78
CA LEU A 127 1.06 15.81 6.30
C LEU A 127 0.45 15.87 4.90
N GLY A 128 0.22 14.73 4.25
CA GLY A 128 -0.26 14.73 2.87
C GLY A 128 0.79 15.17 1.84
N ILE A 129 2.08 15.26 2.23
CA ILE A 129 3.21 15.32 1.29
C ILE A 129 3.40 13.89 0.78
N LEU A 130 2.55 13.52 -0.17
CA LEU A 130 2.40 12.15 -0.62
C LEU A 130 3.42 11.79 -1.71
N LEU A 131 3.75 10.51 -1.77
CA LEU A 131 4.36 9.85 -2.93
C LEU A 131 3.23 9.65 -3.97
N PRO A 132 3.37 9.94 -5.28
CA PRO A 132 2.31 9.60 -6.21
C PRO A 132 2.32 8.08 -6.27
N THR A 133 1.19 7.51 -5.93
CA THR A 133 1.02 6.09 -6.09
C THR A 133 -0.15 5.96 -7.03
N PRO A 134 0.05 6.09 -8.35
CA PRO A 134 -0.99 5.71 -9.30
C PRO A 134 -1.52 4.34 -8.93
N THR A 135 -2.80 4.07 -9.16
CA THR A 135 -3.35 2.73 -8.99
C THR A 135 -3.37 2.06 -10.35
N VAL A 136 -2.71 0.91 -10.48
CA VAL A 136 -2.79 0.07 -11.67
C VAL A 136 -3.63 -1.15 -11.33
N THR A 137 -4.57 -1.45 -12.20
CA THR A 137 -5.36 -2.68 -12.14
C THR A 137 -4.48 -3.82 -12.61
N GLU A 138 -4.12 -4.73 -11.69
CA GLU A 138 -3.37 -5.94 -12.02
C GLU A 138 -4.38 -7.07 -12.21
N ILE A 139 -4.32 -7.70 -13.38
CA ILE A 139 -5.18 -8.81 -13.79
C ILE A 139 -4.30 -10.06 -13.77
N GLU A 140 -4.57 -10.96 -12.83
CA GLU A 140 -3.91 -12.25 -12.72
C GLU A 140 -4.75 -13.26 -13.51
N CYS A 141 -4.21 -13.80 -14.61
CA CYS A 141 -4.88 -14.78 -15.45
C CYS A 141 -4.31 -16.19 -15.22
N ASP A 142 -5.16 -17.20 -15.40
CA ASP A 142 -4.77 -18.60 -15.46
C ASP A 142 -3.94 -18.87 -16.73
N GLU A 143 -2.76 -19.45 -16.56
CA GLU A 143 -1.78 -19.62 -17.65
C GLU A 143 -2.23 -20.61 -18.74
N GLU A 144 -3.15 -21.54 -18.44
CA GLU A 144 -3.63 -22.55 -19.39
C GLU A 144 -4.93 -22.14 -20.09
N THR A 145 -5.83 -21.45 -19.39
CA THR A 145 -7.16 -21.11 -19.89
C THR A 145 -7.30 -19.65 -20.31
N GLY A 146 -6.42 -18.78 -19.84
CA GLY A 146 -6.48 -17.34 -20.05
C GLY A 146 -7.58 -16.63 -19.25
N GLU A 147 -8.32 -17.35 -18.40
CA GLU A 147 -9.37 -16.77 -17.57
C GLU A 147 -8.78 -15.88 -16.47
N ILE A 148 -9.43 -14.75 -16.20
CA ILE A 148 -9.03 -13.82 -15.14
C ILE A 148 -9.34 -14.47 -13.78
N ILE A 149 -8.31 -14.88 -13.05
CA ILE A 149 -8.39 -15.46 -11.70
C ILE A 149 -8.67 -14.35 -10.69
N ASN A 150 -8.03 -13.19 -10.85
CA ASN A 150 -8.09 -12.11 -9.88
C ASN A 150 -7.86 -10.74 -10.54
N GLU A 151 -8.71 -9.77 -10.23
CA GLU A 151 -8.52 -8.36 -10.61
C GLU A 151 -8.43 -7.56 -9.32
N TYR A 152 -7.30 -6.89 -9.08
CA TYR A 152 -7.15 -6.04 -7.91
C TYR A 152 -6.46 -4.72 -8.26
N HIS A 153 -6.96 -3.65 -7.66
CA HIS A 153 -6.32 -2.34 -7.75
C HIS A 153 -5.10 -2.33 -6.84
N ARG A 154 -3.92 -2.41 -7.45
CA ARG A 154 -2.69 -2.23 -6.73
C ARG A 154 -2.29 -0.77 -6.79
N ARG A 155 -1.94 -0.23 -5.63
CA ARG A 155 -1.11 0.97 -5.51
C ARG A 155 0.19 0.74 -6.29
N ASP A 156 0.24 1.26 -7.50
CA ASP A 156 1.42 1.35 -8.34
C ASP A 156 2.27 2.49 -7.79
N CYS A 157 3.06 2.18 -6.76
CA CYS A 157 4.12 3.12 -6.43
C CYS A 157 5.10 3.00 -7.60
N TYR A 158 5.38 4.11 -8.28
CA TYR A 158 6.55 4.17 -9.14
C TYR A 158 7.77 3.96 -8.23
N TRP A 159 8.18 2.71 -8.13
CA TRP A 159 9.36 2.29 -7.41
C TRP A 159 10.53 2.53 -8.35
N TYR A 160 11.32 3.54 -8.03
CA TYR A 160 12.60 3.74 -8.67
C TYR A 160 13.63 2.81 -8.04
N TYR A 161 14.45 2.23 -8.91
CA TYR A 161 15.55 1.37 -8.53
C TYR A 161 16.86 2.11 -8.77
N TYR A 162 17.74 2.06 -7.79
CA TYR A 162 19.06 2.68 -7.82
C TYR A 162 20.11 1.65 -7.44
N ASP A 163 21.20 1.59 -8.17
CA ASP A 163 22.32 0.71 -7.87
C ASP A 163 23.47 1.55 -7.31
N THR A 164 23.85 1.30 -6.06
CA THR A 164 25.02 1.95 -5.43
C THR A 164 26.28 1.15 -5.76
N LEU A 165 27.13 1.75 -6.60
CA LEU A 165 28.37 1.15 -7.08
C LEU A 165 29.48 1.16 -6.01
N PRO A 166 30.55 0.36 -6.16
CA PRO A 166 31.63 0.27 -5.17
C PRO A 166 32.36 1.59 -4.91
N ASN A 167 32.39 2.48 -5.90
CA ASN A 167 32.99 3.80 -5.79
C ASN A 167 32.07 4.83 -5.10
N GLY A 168 30.87 4.42 -4.65
CA GLY A 168 29.88 5.28 -4.01
C GLY A 168 28.94 6.00 -4.98
N ASN A 169 29.16 5.90 -6.30
CA ASN A 169 28.26 6.49 -7.28
C ASN A 169 26.93 5.75 -7.32
N ILE A 170 25.85 6.49 -7.57
CA ILE A 170 24.50 5.94 -7.61
C ILE A 170 23.96 6.02 -9.02
N ARG A 171 23.57 4.87 -9.57
CA ARG A 171 23.00 4.75 -10.90
C ARG A 171 21.50 4.51 -10.80
N LYS A 172 20.69 5.45 -11.29
CA LYS A 172 19.25 5.22 -11.48
C LYS A 172 19.03 4.23 -12.62
N LEU A 173 18.23 3.20 -12.38
CA LEU A 173 17.82 2.26 -13.41
C LEU A 173 16.63 2.83 -14.18
N THR A 174 16.69 2.80 -15.52
CA THR A 174 15.66 3.35 -16.41
C THR A 174 14.68 2.28 -16.90
N ASP A 175 15.17 1.09 -17.26
CA ASP A 175 14.33 -0.08 -17.55
C ASP A 175 14.29 -0.99 -16.32
N THR A 176 13.16 -0.96 -15.61
CA THR A 176 13.01 -1.67 -14.33
C THR A 176 11.90 -2.70 -14.34
N THR A 177 11.22 -2.94 -15.47
CA THR A 177 10.07 -3.85 -15.53
C THR A 177 10.43 -5.26 -15.08
N LYS A 178 11.55 -5.81 -15.58
CA LYS A 178 12.03 -7.15 -15.20
C LYS A 178 12.48 -7.20 -13.74
N VAL A 179 13.18 -6.17 -13.28
CA VAL A 179 13.66 -6.03 -11.90
C VAL A 179 12.47 -5.97 -10.93
N HIS A 180 11.44 -5.19 -11.26
CA HIS A 180 10.23 -5.06 -10.46
C HIS A 180 9.43 -6.36 -10.39
N LYS A 181 9.28 -7.06 -11.51
CA LYS A 181 8.61 -8.37 -11.53
C LYS A 181 9.36 -9.39 -10.66
N ALA A 182 10.69 -9.47 -10.81
CA ALA A 182 11.53 -10.36 -10.01
C ALA A 182 11.47 -10.01 -8.51
N TYR A 183 11.50 -8.72 -8.15
CA TYR A 183 11.29 -8.28 -6.77
C TYR A 183 10.00 -8.87 -6.20
N GLY A 184 8.89 -8.70 -6.93
CA GLY A 184 7.56 -9.13 -6.49
C GLY A 184 7.50 -10.63 -6.21
N ILE A 185 8.14 -11.42 -7.07
CA ILE A 185 8.26 -12.88 -6.92
C ILE A 185 9.04 -13.22 -5.65
N PHE A 186 10.27 -12.70 -5.48
CA PHE A 186 11.10 -13.01 -4.30
C PHE A 186 10.46 -12.57 -2.99
N PHE A 187 9.81 -11.40 -2.98
CA PHE A 187 9.11 -10.91 -1.82
C PHE A 187 7.95 -11.83 -1.43
N LYS A 188 7.09 -12.21 -2.38
CA LYS A 188 5.95 -13.13 -2.15
C LYS A 188 6.44 -14.51 -1.68
N GLN A 189 7.51 -15.04 -2.29
CA GLN A 189 8.11 -16.31 -1.87
C GLN A 189 8.58 -16.27 -0.42
N GLN A 190 9.30 -15.21 -0.02
CA GLN A 190 9.79 -15.09 1.35
C GLN A 190 8.66 -14.90 2.37
N ILE A 191 7.61 -14.13 2.04
CA ILE A 191 6.43 -13.99 2.89
C ILE A 191 5.73 -15.35 3.08
N SER A 192 5.55 -16.11 2.01
CA SER A 192 4.95 -17.44 2.06
C SER A 192 5.75 -18.38 2.97
N TYR A 193 7.08 -18.42 2.80
CA TYR A 193 7.98 -19.18 3.66
C TYR A 193 7.85 -18.77 5.15
N LEU A 194 7.87 -17.47 5.45
CA LEU A 194 7.78 -16.97 6.83
C LEU A 194 6.42 -17.27 7.48
N LYS A 195 5.33 -17.16 6.73
CA LYS A 195 3.99 -17.54 7.20
C LYS A 195 3.92 -19.03 7.50
N ASN A 196 4.44 -19.89 6.62
CA ASN A 196 4.46 -21.33 6.84
C ASN A 196 5.33 -21.73 8.04
N LYS A 197 6.48 -21.06 8.21
CA LYS A 197 7.42 -21.34 9.31
C LYS A 197 6.90 -20.91 10.68
N HIS A 198 6.24 -19.75 10.75
CA HIS A 198 5.85 -19.14 12.02
C HIS A 198 4.35 -19.31 12.36
N GLY A 199 3.52 -19.69 11.39
CA GLY A 199 2.09 -19.92 11.55
C GLY A 199 1.41 -18.77 12.28
N ASN A 200 0.71 -19.08 13.38
CA ASN A 200 -0.01 -18.10 14.19
C ASN A 200 0.89 -17.07 14.88
N LYS A 201 2.21 -17.29 14.95
CA LYS A 201 3.19 -16.35 15.53
C LYS A 201 3.81 -15.42 14.48
N TYR A 202 3.31 -15.44 13.24
CA TYR A 202 3.79 -14.58 12.18
C TYR A 202 3.48 -13.11 12.48
N ASP A 203 4.53 -12.30 12.61
CA ASP A 203 4.44 -10.84 12.67
C ASP A 203 4.56 -10.28 11.24
N SER A 204 3.50 -9.63 10.76
CA SER A 204 3.44 -9.08 9.41
C SER A 204 4.42 -7.94 9.16
N LYS A 205 4.77 -7.18 10.19
CA LYS A 205 5.68 -6.04 10.10
C LYS A 205 7.13 -6.50 10.03
N LEU A 206 7.52 -7.42 10.91
CA LEU A 206 8.85 -8.04 10.87
C LEU A 206 9.03 -8.88 9.59
N GLY A 207 7.99 -9.64 9.21
CA GLY A 207 7.99 -10.44 8.00
C GLY A 207 8.17 -9.62 6.72
N GLY A 208 7.51 -8.45 6.65
CA GLY A 208 7.67 -7.52 5.54
C GLY A 208 9.10 -7.01 5.39
N GLY A 209 9.77 -6.64 6.48
CA GLY A 209 11.17 -6.19 6.45
C GLY A 209 12.14 -7.29 6.03
N LEU A 210 11.95 -8.51 6.52
CA LEU A 210 12.77 -9.67 6.13
C LEU A 210 12.58 -10.05 4.67
N ALA A 211 11.34 -9.97 4.17
CA ALA A 211 11.03 -10.23 2.76
C ALA A 211 11.61 -9.19 1.81
N ASP A 212 11.59 -7.90 2.19
CA ASP A 212 12.22 -6.82 1.41
C ASP A 212 13.74 -7.03 1.32
N ASN A 213 14.40 -7.30 2.45
CA ASN A 213 15.84 -7.57 2.48
C ASN A 213 16.22 -8.80 1.65
N PHE A 214 15.43 -9.87 1.73
CA PHE A 214 15.64 -11.08 0.91
C PHE A 214 15.49 -10.78 -0.58
N ALA A 215 14.44 -10.07 -0.99
CA ALA A 215 14.18 -9.74 -2.38
C ALA A 215 15.32 -8.88 -2.96
N LYS A 216 15.79 -7.86 -2.23
CA LYS A 216 16.93 -7.03 -2.66
C LYS A 216 18.20 -7.84 -2.82
N LYS A 217 18.49 -8.76 -1.88
CA LYS A 217 19.67 -9.64 -1.99
C LYS A 217 19.60 -10.52 -3.25
N LYS A 218 18.43 -11.10 -3.53
CA LYS A 218 18.22 -11.91 -4.74
C LYS A 218 18.34 -11.09 -6.02
N LEU A 219 17.84 -9.86 -6.04
CA LEU A 219 18.04 -8.97 -7.18
C LEU A 219 19.51 -8.63 -7.42
N ASN A 220 20.30 -8.40 -6.37
CA ASN A 220 21.74 -8.17 -6.53
C ASN A 220 22.44 -9.38 -7.18
N GLU A 221 22.04 -10.60 -6.78
CA GLU A 221 22.55 -11.85 -7.35
C GLU A 221 22.15 -12.03 -8.82
N ASP A 222 20.86 -11.83 -9.15
CA ASP A 222 20.29 -12.18 -10.46
C ASP A 222 20.47 -11.11 -11.54
N PHE A 223 20.63 -9.84 -11.15
CA PHE A 223 20.76 -8.69 -12.07
C PHE A 223 22.13 -7.99 -11.98
N PRO A 224 23.17 -8.73 -11.60
CA PRO A 224 24.49 -8.23 -11.17
C PRO A 224 24.56 -6.82 -10.55
N PHE A 225 23.63 -6.47 -9.66
CA PHE A 225 23.70 -5.17 -8.96
C PHE A 225 24.65 -5.24 -7.77
N TYR A 226 25.32 -4.14 -7.47
CA TYR A 226 26.20 -4.05 -6.30
C TYR A 226 25.38 -3.86 -5.02
N SER A 227 24.45 -2.91 -5.05
CA SER A 227 23.55 -2.67 -3.92
C SER A 227 22.29 -1.96 -4.41
N ILE A 228 21.26 -2.78 -4.68
CA ILE A 228 19.97 -2.28 -5.14
C ILE A 228 19.22 -1.58 -4.00
N ASN A 229 18.85 -0.34 -4.27
CA ASN A 229 17.98 0.48 -3.46
C ASN A 229 16.67 0.67 -4.21
N ARG A 230 15.56 0.47 -3.49
CA ARG A 230 14.22 0.67 -4.03
C ARG A 230 13.55 1.79 -3.28
N VAL A 231 13.20 2.87 -3.99
CA VAL A 231 12.63 4.09 -3.40
C VAL A 231 11.33 4.41 -4.12
N ALA A 232 10.29 4.74 -3.36
CA ALA A 232 9.04 5.20 -3.95
C ALA A 232 9.19 6.66 -4.40
N GLU A 233 8.58 7.02 -5.53
CA GLU A 233 8.57 8.38 -6.07
C GLU A 233 8.00 9.42 -5.08
N TRP A 234 8.61 10.60 -4.96
CA TRP A 234 8.09 11.70 -4.14
C TRP A 234 7.24 12.64 -4.99
N ASN A 235 5.93 12.77 -4.71
CA ASN A 235 5.02 13.70 -5.41
C ASN A 235 4.65 14.80 -4.47
N VAL A 236 5.65 15.63 -4.23
CA VAL A 236 5.50 16.82 -3.42
C VAL A 236 4.43 17.70 -4.08
N SER A 237 3.40 18.08 -3.30
CA SER A 237 2.32 18.91 -3.84
C SER A 237 2.89 20.22 -4.39
N LYS A 238 2.23 20.79 -5.41
CA LYS A 238 2.65 22.05 -6.04
C LYS A 238 2.82 23.19 -5.02
N GLU A 239 2.04 23.18 -3.94
CA GLU A 239 2.14 24.14 -2.85
C GLU A 239 3.48 24.04 -2.10
N TYR A 240 3.87 22.83 -1.68
CA TYR A 240 5.15 22.62 -1.00
C TYR A 240 6.35 22.85 -1.93
N VAL A 241 6.22 22.43 -3.19
CA VAL A 241 7.20 22.73 -4.23
C VAL A 241 7.37 24.25 -4.36
N GLY A 242 6.27 25.00 -4.48
CA GLY A 242 6.25 26.45 -4.55
C GLY A 242 6.93 27.11 -3.35
N LYS A 243 6.56 26.72 -2.12
CA LYS A 243 7.16 27.24 -0.88
C LYS A 243 8.68 27.01 -0.82
N ILE A 244 9.15 25.82 -1.20
CA ILE A 244 10.58 25.50 -1.22
C ILE A 244 11.29 26.32 -2.30
N PHE A 245 10.76 26.38 -3.52
CA PHE A 245 11.37 27.18 -4.58
C PHE A 245 11.36 28.67 -4.28
N GLU A 246 10.29 29.24 -3.71
CA GLU A 246 10.24 30.65 -3.31
C GLU A 246 11.28 30.98 -2.25
N LYS A 247 11.44 30.11 -1.23
CA LYS A 247 12.40 30.32 -0.16
C LYS A 247 13.85 30.27 -0.64
N TYR A 248 14.16 29.39 -1.60
CA TYR A 248 15.54 29.11 -2.01
C TYR A 248 15.92 29.65 -3.41
N ARG A 249 14.97 30.13 -4.24
CA ARG A 249 15.27 30.74 -5.55
C ARG A 249 16.15 31.98 -5.45
N HIS A 250 16.05 32.73 -4.36
CA HIS A 250 16.78 33.99 -4.17
C HIS A 250 18.24 33.80 -3.71
N ILE A 251 18.69 32.57 -3.50
CA ILE A 251 20.04 32.29 -2.98
C ILE A 251 21.04 31.97 -4.12
N ASN A 252 20.54 31.81 -5.37
CA ASN A 252 21.35 31.47 -6.54
C ASN A 252 21.38 32.56 -7.64
N GLN A 253 21.16 33.83 -7.30
CA GLN A 253 21.54 34.99 -8.13
C GLN A 253 22.74 35.69 -7.51
#